data_AF-A0AAV2I4F2-F1
#
_entry.id   AF-A0AAV2I4F2-F1
#
_cell.length_a   1.000
_cell.length_b   1.000
_cell.length_c   1.000
_cell.angle_alpha   90.00
_cell.angle_beta   90.00
_cell.angle_gamma   90.00
#
_symmetry.space_group_name_H-M   'P 1'
#
loop_
_entity.id
_entity.type
_entity.pdbx_description
1 polymer ?
#
loop_
_entity_poly.entity_id
_entity_poly.type
_entity_poly.pdbx_seq_one_letter_code
_entity_poly.pdbx_strand_id
1 'polypeptide(L)'
;MGRQRNSTTLRLLVSSVVLIHLTFGISGQRSCYDDQITCVRSMRQLLVDTRRFWFGSDYNVSCPVELRSTPACANPDPTRSSIASRLFGLSDVSDGTALVTNVQAVKLAFVTYNAPKGKYQQRCSVFACGHEFHIPAVSNYMVDPLYTTTVISWSLRSVPLVAWDVVNNQTLYTVLVWDAGQFNLHGLYINCNRGALDSGTVVSNYTGPENPSPGDNPYLVLVYPQTERLNETQVLQALQTNVNHNQGKFAPSEWSRDLAGSLASRPSHVNILSLEADPYSVQSQKEKLLLDNCPLLVSRMPALQSLITSTNVSLVWGGRPSLADNTTDFPLLTANLHVIYSTDDFETEYCCNKYSITGGMFSVDPFNDRPVRPGTARLVPRVQISPINMKEGSDLRGFTYTLFMVDVAPSVDQGQTDPLFFTHWLVTNIRNGDATTGDELSEYFGPNPIIP
;
A
#
# COMPACT_ATOMS: atom_id res chain seq x y z
N MET A 1 7.57 -14.64 -77.89
CA MET A 1 8.45 -14.92 -76.74
C MET A 1 8.00 -14.03 -75.59
N GLY A 2 7.21 -14.60 -74.67
CA GLY A 2 6.58 -13.87 -73.58
C GLY A 2 7.53 -13.65 -72.40
N ARG A 3 7.49 -12.45 -71.82
CA ARG A 3 8.11 -12.12 -70.53
C ARG A 3 6.99 -12.03 -69.48
N GLN A 4 6.80 -13.10 -68.71
CA GLN A 4 6.04 -13.08 -67.47
C GLN A 4 6.81 -12.26 -66.42
N ARG A 5 6.17 -11.19 -65.91
CA ARG A 5 6.54 -10.57 -64.64
C ARG A 5 5.95 -11.42 -63.52
N ASN A 6 6.80 -12.16 -62.81
CA ASN A 6 6.40 -12.82 -61.57
C ASN A 6 6.27 -11.77 -60.47
N SER A 7 5.04 -11.64 -59.99
CA SER A 7 4.67 -11.01 -58.73
C SER A 7 5.21 -11.83 -57.57
N THR A 8 6.23 -11.34 -56.88
CA THR A 8 6.67 -11.95 -55.61
C THR A 8 5.84 -11.37 -54.48
N THR A 9 4.74 -12.06 -54.20
CA THR A 9 3.85 -11.84 -53.07
C THR A 9 4.63 -12.05 -51.76
N LEU A 10 4.67 -11.01 -50.93
CA LEU A 10 5.17 -11.08 -49.55
C LEU A 10 4.30 -12.08 -48.78
N ARG A 11 4.84 -13.26 -48.47
CA ARG A 11 4.19 -14.23 -47.59
C ARG A 11 4.27 -13.71 -46.17
N LEU A 12 3.14 -13.24 -45.62
CA LEU A 12 2.92 -13.19 -44.19
C LEU A 12 3.09 -14.60 -43.64
N LEU A 13 4.22 -14.85 -42.97
CA LEU A 13 4.34 -15.92 -42.00
C LEU A 13 3.51 -15.48 -40.78
N VAL A 14 2.23 -15.86 -40.79
CA VAL A 14 1.44 -15.94 -39.57
C VAL A 14 2.06 -17.07 -38.75
N SER A 15 3.06 -16.73 -37.92
CA SER A 15 3.38 -17.56 -36.77
C SER A 15 2.17 -17.51 -35.87
N SER A 16 1.35 -18.55 -35.99
CA SER A 16 0.33 -18.90 -35.01
C SER A 16 1.05 -19.04 -33.67
N VAL A 17 1.05 -17.97 -32.88
CA VAL A 17 1.22 -18.07 -31.43
C VAL A 17 0.01 -18.90 -31.00
N VAL A 18 0.24 -20.19 -30.78
CA VAL A 18 -0.64 -20.98 -29.93
C VAL A 18 -0.55 -20.28 -28.60
N LEU A 19 -1.52 -19.40 -28.33
CA LEU A 19 -1.80 -18.89 -27.02
C LEU A 19 -2.26 -20.11 -26.23
N ILE A 20 -1.30 -20.87 -25.70
CA ILE A 20 -1.60 -21.78 -24.61
C ILE A 20 -1.98 -20.84 -23.48
N HIS A 21 -3.28 -20.59 -23.34
CA HIS A 21 -3.86 -20.25 -22.05
C HIS A 21 -3.56 -21.45 -21.16
N LEU A 22 -2.34 -21.47 -20.61
CA LEU A 22 -2.09 -22.06 -19.32
C LEU A 22 -2.91 -21.19 -18.37
N THR A 23 -4.19 -21.52 -18.25
CA THR A 23 -4.87 -21.36 -16.98
C THR A 23 -4.06 -22.21 -16.02
N PHE A 24 -3.01 -21.62 -15.45
CA PHE A 24 -2.55 -22.05 -14.15
C PHE A 24 -3.79 -21.89 -13.28
N GLY A 25 -4.50 -22.99 -13.07
CA GLY A 25 -5.41 -23.10 -11.97
C GLY A 25 -4.54 -22.85 -10.75
N ILE A 26 -4.54 -21.60 -10.29
CA ILE A 26 -4.23 -21.27 -8.91
C ILE A 26 -5.04 -22.30 -8.14
N SER A 27 -4.35 -23.22 -7.44
CA SER A 27 -5.00 -24.20 -6.58
C SER A 27 -6.05 -23.43 -5.78
N GLY A 28 -7.33 -23.69 -6.06
CA GLY A 28 -8.42 -22.80 -5.67
C GLY A 28 -8.30 -22.46 -4.19
N GLN A 29 -7.86 -21.23 -3.91
CA GLN A 29 -7.71 -20.74 -2.56
C GLN A 29 -9.14 -20.59 -2.05
N ARG A 30 -9.60 -21.57 -1.25
CA ARG A 30 -10.96 -21.56 -0.72
C ARG A 30 -11.13 -20.31 0.11
N SER A 31 -12.20 -19.57 -0.13
CA SER A 31 -12.49 -18.40 0.69
C SER A 31 -12.77 -18.86 2.13
N CYS A 32 -12.44 -18.01 3.11
CA CYS A 32 -12.86 -18.17 4.49
C CYS A 32 -14.34 -18.59 4.63
N TYR A 33 -15.19 -18.13 3.71
CA TYR A 33 -16.63 -18.35 3.74
C TYR A 33 -17.08 -19.69 3.17
N ASP A 34 -16.20 -20.41 2.46
CA ASP A 34 -16.48 -21.78 1.97
C ASP A 34 -16.41 -22.82 3.11
N ASP A 35 -15.60 -22.55 4.14
CA ASP A 35 -15.49 -23.36 5.37
C ASP A 35 -15.31 -22.44 6.59
N GLN A 36 -16.43 -21.96 7.11
CA GLN A 36 -16.45 -21.00 8.23
C GLN A 36 -15.83 -21.58 9.51
N ILE A 37 -15.89 -22.89 9.73
CA ILE A 37 -15.32 -23.52 10.93
C ILE A 37 -13.79 -23.43 10.87
N THR A 38 -13.20 -23.83 9.74
CA THR A 38 -11.77 -23.71 9.52
C THR A 38 -11.34 -22.26 9.51
N CYS A 39 -12.11 -21.38 8.87
CA CYS A 39 -11.79 -19.96 8.86
C CYS A 39 -11.75 -19.34 10.26
N VAL A 40 -12.80 -19.54 11.08
CA VAL A 40 -12.83 -19.01 12.45
C VAL A 40 -11.64 -19.53 13.27
N ARG A 41 -11.25 -20.80 13.08
CA ARG A 41 -10.07 -21.37 13.73
C ARG A 41 -8.78 -20.65 13.30
N SER A 42 -8.58 -20.48 11.99
CA SER A 42 -7.40 -19.81 11.44
C SER A 42 -7.35 -18.31 11.79
N MET A 43 -8.50 -17.63 11.81
CA MET A 43 -8.60 -16.23 12.24
C MET A 43 -8.19 -16.08 13.71
N ARG A 44 -8.62 -17.00 14.59
CA ARG A 44 -8.21 -16.99 16.00
C ARG A 44 -6.71 -17.21 16.16
N GLN A 45 -6.10 -18.05 15.32
CA GLN A 45 -4.64 -18.21 15.27
C GLN A 45 -3.96 -16.93 14.78
N LEU A 46 -4.50 -16.28 13.75
CA LEU A 46 -4.00 -15.02 13.23
C LEU A 46 -4.00 -13.90 14.27
N LEU A 47 -5.01 -13.85 15.15
CA LEU A 47 -5.08 -12.87 16.23
C LEU A 47 -3.90 -12.98 17.22
N VAL A 48 -3.37 -14.17 17.45
CA VAL A 48 -2.26 -14.41 18.39
C VAL A 48 -0.92 -14.62 17.68
N ASP A 49 -0.88 -14.55 16.35
CA ASP A 49 0.34 -14.69 15.58
C ASP A 49 1.22 -13.45 15.76
N THR A 50 2.43 -13.67 16.30
CA THR A 50 3.39 -12.60 16.56
C THR A 50 4.26 -12.25 15.36
N ARG A 51 4.18 -12.99 14.25
CA ARG A 51 5.04 -12.81 13.07
C ARG A 51 4.30 -12.28 11.85
N ARG A 52 2.96 -12.29 11.87
CA ARG A 52 2.17 -11.97 10.68
C ARG A 52 2.28 -10.52 10.21
N PHE A 53 2.32 -9.57 11.14
CA PHE A 53 2.19 -8.14 10.85
C PHE A 53 3.49 -7.38 11.12
N TRP A 54 3.64 -6.20 10.51
CA TRP A 54 4.86 -5.40 10.55
C TRP A 54 5.33 -5.00 11.97
N PHE A 55 4.41 -4.95 12.92
CA PHE A 55 4.69 -4.64 14.33
C PHE A 55 5.03 -5.88 15.18
N GLY A 56 5.21 -7.03 14.55
CA GLY A 56 5.43 -8.33 15.17
C GLY A 56 6.81 -8.52 15.81
N SER A 57 7.19 -9.77 16.08
CA SER A 57 8.47 -10.14 16.70
C SER A 57 9.68 -9.65 15.91
N ASP A 58 9.53 -9.54 14.59
CA ASP A 58 10.59 -9.15 13.66
C ASP A 58 10.64 -7.62 13.48
N TYR A 59 9.79 -6.86 14.19
CA TYR A 59 9.76 -5.40 14.17
C TYR A 59 11.13 -4.81 14.51
N ASN A 60 11.82 -5.30 15.54
CA ASN A 60 13.13 -4.76 15.92
C ASN A 60 14.23 -5.03 14.88
N VAL A 61 14.04 -6.04 14.03
CA VAL A 61 14.96 -6.33 12.91
C VAL A 61 14.65 -5.41 11.74
N SER A 62 13.37 -5.23 11.43
CA SER A 62 12.90 -4.42 10.30
C SER A 62 12.96 -2.91 10.56
N CYS A 63 12.84 -2.52 11.83
CA CYS A 63 12.80 -1.15 12.33
C CYS A 63 13.80 -0.99 13.49
N PRO A 64 15.11 -0.96 13.20
CA PRO A 64 16.15 -0.66 14.18
C PRO A 64 15.94 0.74 14.80
N VAL A 65 16.59 0.98 15.94
CA VAL A 65 16.33 2.14 16.82
C VAL A 65 16.40 3.47 16.07
N GLU A 66 17.34 3.59 15.13
CA GLU A 66 17.60 4.77 14.32
C GLU A 66 16.42 5.10 13.39
N LEU A 67 15.64 4.09 13.00
CA LEU A 67 14.51 4.24 12.09
C LEU A 67 13.18 4.38 12.82
N ARG A 68 13.09 4.13 14.13
CA ARG A 68 11.81 4.16 14.88
C ARG A 68 11.11 5.51 14.88
N SER A 69 11.84 6.60 14.69
CA SER A 69 11.29 7.95 14.57
C SER A 69 10.71 8.25 13.18
N THR A 70 10.99 7.40 12.19
CA THR A 70 10.43 7.54 10.85
C THR A 70 8.97 7.09 10.84
N PRO A 71 8.08 7.73 10.05
CA PRO A 71 6.68 7.32 9.98
C PRO A 71 6.50 5.86 9.52
N ALA A 72 7.42 5.33 8.70
CA ALA A 72 7.39 3.94 8.25
C ALA A 72 7.61 2.92 9.38
N CYS A 73 8.31 3.31 10.44
CA CYS A 73 8.63 2.46 11.58
C CYS A 73 8.00 2.95 12.90
N ALA A 74 7.15 3.98 12.85
CA ALA A 74 6.46 4.51 14.02
C ALA A 74 5.46 3.47 14.54
N ASN A 75 5.84 2.78 15.62
CA ASN A 75 5.02 1.78 16.30
C ASN A 75 4.55 2.35 17.64
N PRO A 76 3.24 2.55 17.85
CA PRO A 76 2.72 3.10 19.10
C PRO A 76 2.97 2.16 20.29
N ASP A 77 3.24 0.87 20.04
CA ASP A 77 3.46 -0.11 21.09
C ASP A 77 4.43 -1.22 20.67
N PRO A 78 5.75 -0.97 20.71
CA PRO A 78 6.74 -1.97 20.31
C PRO A 78 6.84 -3.17 21.26
N THR A 79 6.11 -3.18 22.38
CA THR A 79 6.14 -4.27 23.36
C THR A 79 5.12 -5.37 23.09
N ARG A 80 4.17 -5.11 22.17
CA ARG A 80 3.08 -6.03 21.82
C ARG A 80 3.15 -6.41 20.35
N SER A 81 3.35 -7.70 20.09
CA SER A 81 3.69 -8.27 18.79
C SER A 81 2.52 -8.97 18.08
N SER A 82 1.41 -9.27 18.75
CA SER A 82 0.20 -9.81 18.12
C SER A 82 -0.97 -8.82 18.17
N ILE A 83 -2.01 -9.07 17.37
CA ILE A 83 -3.25 -8.30 17.45
C ILE A 83 -3.89 -8.47 18.83
N ALA A 84 -3.90 -9.69 19.36
CA ALA A 84 -4.54 -10.02 20.62
C ALA A 84 -3.87 -9.32 21.80
N SER A 85 -2.53 -9.27 21.85
CA SER A 85 -1.82 -8.54 22.91
C SER A 85 -2.18 -7.07 22.89
N ARG A 86 -2.17 -6.44 21.72
CA ARG A 86 -2.58 -5.02 21.55
C ARG A 86 -4.03 -4.77 21.93
N LEU A 87 -4.94 -5.66 21.51
CA LEU A 87 -6.37 -5.56 21.79
C LEU A 87 -6.67 -5.67 23.29
N PHE A 88 -6.05 -6.62 23.99
CA PHE A 88 -6.32 -6.90 25.40
C PHE A 88 -5.37 -6.20 26.37
N GLY A 89 -4.33 -5.52 25.87
CA GLY A 89 -3.32 -4.87 26.69
C GLY A 89 -2.42 -5.85 27.46
N LEU A 90 -2.39 -7.12 27.04
CA LEU A 90 -1.62 -8.20 27.67
C LEU A 90 -0.29 -8.41 26.95
N SER A 91 0.64 -9.14 27.57
CA SER A 91 1.96 -9.47 27.00
C SER A 91 1.92 -10.79 26.22
N ASP A 92 2.50 -10.80 25.02
CA ASP A 92 2.65 -12.04 24.24
C ASP A 92 3.54 -13.08 24.95
N VAL A 93 4.44 -12.65 25.82
CA VAL A 93 5.40 -13.52 26.52
C VAL A 93 4.83 -14.07 27.83
N SER A 94 4.30 -13.19 28.70
CA SER A 94 3.82 -13.61 30.02
C SER A 94 2.37 -14.08 30.03
N ASP A 95 1.54 -13.58 29.10
CA ASP A 95 0.08 -13.78 29.12
C ASP A 95 -0.43 -14.62 27.93
N GLY A 96 0.45 -15.35 27.24
CA GLY A 96 0.11 -16.12 26.03
C GLY A 96 -1.11 -17.05 26.19
N THR A 97 -1.23 -17.73 27.33
CA THR A 97 -2.40 -18.58 27.63
C THR A 97 -3.69 -17.76 27.74
N ALA A 98 -3.64 -16.61 28.43
CA ALA A 98 -4.80 -15.73 28.58
C ALA A 98 -5.22 -15.13 27.24
N LEU A 99 -4.27 -14.77 26.38
CA LEU A 99 -4.53 -14.33 25.00
C LEU A 99 -5.28 -15.39 24.20
N VAL A 100 -4.80 -16.63 24.21
CA VAL A 100 -5.45 -17.76 23.53
C VAL A 100 -6.87 -17.97 24.09
N THR A 101 -7.05 -17.98 25.41
CA THR A 101 -8.37 -18.12 26.04
C THR A 101 -9.32 -17.00 25.66
N ASN A 102 -8.83 -15.76 25.58
CA ASN A 102 -9.65 -14.61 25.21
C ASN A 102 -10.18 -14.73 23.77
N VAL A 103 -9.35 -15.18 22.82
CA VAL A 103 -9.76 -15.32 21.41
C VAL A 103 -10.55 -16.59 21.12
N GLN A 104 -10.49 -17.63 21.97
CA GLN A 104 -11.14 -18.93 21.72
C GLN A 104 -12.65 -18.88 21.49
N ALA A 105 -13.36 -17.90 22.06
CA ALA A 105 -14.81 -17.78 21.88
C ALA A 105 -15.21 -16.74 20.81
N VAL A 106 -14.24 -16.03 20.23
CA VAL A 106 -14.51 -15.02 19.21
C VAL A 106 -15.05 -15.69 17.96
N LYS A 107 -16.17 -15.19 17.43
CA LYS A 107 -16.76 -15.62 16.17
C LYS A 107 -16.43 -14.64 15.04
N LEU A 108 -16.80 -14.98 13.82
CA LEU A 108 -16.58 -14.12 12.65
C LEU A 108 -17.69 -13.06 12.56
N ALA A 109 -17.32 -11.79 12.43
CA ALA A 109 -18.24 -10.76 11.95
C ALA A 109 -18.24 -10.74 10.42
N PHE A 110 -19.39 -10.58 9.78
CA PHE A 110 -19.50 -10.47 8.33
C PHE A 110 -19.37 -9.01 7.92
N VAL A 111 -18.34 -8.69 7.14
CA VAL A 111 -18.06 -7.32 6.71
C VAL A 111 -18.09 -7.26 5.19
N THR A 112 -18.92 -6.37 4.65
CA THR A 112 -19.11 -6.23 3.20
C THR A 112 -18.99 -4.76 2.78
N TYR A 113 -18.12 -4.49 1.81
CA TYR A 113 -17.97 -3.18 1.20
C TYR A 113 -18.69 -3.11 -0.14
N ASN A 114 -19.25 -1.93 -0.39
CA ASN A 114 -19.82 -1.53 -1.66
C ASN A 114 -19.26 -0.15 -2.01
N ALA A 115 -18.60 -0.05 -3.16
CA ALA A 115 -18.14 1.19 -3.74
C ALA A 115 -18.79 1.37 -5.12
N PRO A 116 -19.57 2.44 -5.32
CA PRO A 116 -20.25 2.64 -6.59
C PRO A 116 -19.23 2.77 -7.74
N LYS A 117 -19.63 2.30 -8.93
CA LYS A 117 -19.07 2.86 -10.16
C LYS A 117 -19.41 4.34 -10.16
N GLY A 118 -18.41 5.20 -10.32
CA GLY A 118 -18.63 6.63 -10.54
C GLY A 118 -19.66 6.83 -11.66
N LYS A 119 -20.43 7.92 -11.61
CA LYS A 119 -21.51 8.23 -12.57
C LYS A 119 -21.09 8.16 -14.05
N TYR A 120 -19.79 8.25 -14.33
CA TYR A 120 -19.21 7.95 -15.64
C TYR A 120 -18.69 6.51 -15.65
N GLN A 121 -19.43 5.62 -16.32
CA GLN A 121 -19.27 4.16 -16.36
C GLN A 121 -17.94 3.61 -16.89
N GLN A 122 -16.85 4.40 -16.98
CA GLN A 122 -15.55 3.91 -17.46
C GLN A 122 -14.31 4.41 -16.70
N ARG A 123 -14.40 5.37 -15.78
CA ARG A 123 -13.20 5.91 -15.09
C ARG A 123 -13.51 6.44 -13.70
N CYS A 124 -13.59 5.56 -12.70
CA CYS A 124 -13.16 5.98 -11.37
C CYS A 124 -11.63 5.94 -11.40
N SER A 125 -11.00 7.08 -11.15
CA SER A 125 -9.56 7.18 -11.03
C SER A 125 -9.19 7.96 -9.78
N VAL A 126 -8.02 7.67 -9.23
CA VAL A 126 -7.36 8.48 -8.22
C VAL A 126 -6.07 9.02 -8.82
N PHE A 127 -5.93 10.35 -8.78
CA PHE A 127 -4.67 10.98 -9.09
C PHE A 127 -3.77 10.90 -7.86
N ALA A 128 -2.68 10.15 -7.97
CA ALA A 128 -1.74 9.92 -6.89
C ALA A 128 -0.33 9.86 -7.45
N CYS A 129 0.67 10.36 -6.71
CA CYS A 129 2.07 10.23 -7.11
C CYS A 129 2.40 10.72 -8.53
N GLY A 130 1.66 11.73 -9.03
CA GLY A 130 1.81 12.27 -10.38
C GLY A 130 1.11 11.47 -11.48
N HIS A 131 0.37 10.41 -11.15
CA HIS A 131 -0.24 9.48 -12.09
C HIS A 131 -1.75 9.27 -11.83
N GLU A 132 -2.52 8.96 -12.88
CA GLU A 132 -3.94 8.65 -12.78
C GLU A 132 -4.16 7.12 -12.69
N PHE A 133 -4.40 6.61 -11.48
CA PHE A 133 -4.65 5.19 -11.24
C PHE A 133 -6.12 4.83 -11.44
N HIS A 134 -6.39 3.77 -12.21
CA HIS A 134 -7.76 3.28 -12.42
C HIS A 134 -8.27 2.47 -11.23
N ILE A 135 -9.51 2.73 -10.83
CA ILE A 135 -10.16 2.09 -9.69
C ILE A 135 -11.31 1.19 -10.17
N PRO A 136 -11.22 -0.13 -9.94
CA PRO A 136 -12.34 -1.02 -10.23
C PRO A 136 -13.48 -0.77 -9.24
N ALA A 137 -14.71 -0.98 -9.73
CA ALA A 137 -15.87 -0.96 -8.87
C ALA A 137 -15.87 -2.14 -7.90
N VAL A 138 -16.45 -1.93 -6.73
CA VAL A 138 -16.51 -2.95 -5.69
C VAL A 138 -17.97 -3.17 -5.34
N SER A 139 -18.48 -4.37 -5.59
CA SER A 139 -19.85 -4.75 -5.25
C SER A 139 -19.82 -6.02 -4.44
N ASN A 140 -20.48 -6.00 -3.30
CA ASN A 140 -20.57 -7.12 -2.36
C ASN A 140 -19.20 -7.72 -2.02
N TYR A 141 -18.17 -6.88 -1.87
CA TYR A 141 -16.86 -7.37 -1.49
C TYR A 141 -16.86 -7.76 -0.03
N MET A 142 -16.81 -9.06 0.21
CA MET A 142 -16.82 -9.65 1.54
C MET A 142 -15.38 -9.81 2.01
N VAL A 143 -15.07 -9.22 3.17
CA VAL A 143 -13.70 -9.20 3.70
C VAL A 143 -13.30 -10.61 4.13
N ASP A 144 -12.23 -11.16 3.55
CA ASP A 144 -11.66 -12.42 4.02
C ASP A 144 -10.61 -12.14 5.11
N PRO A 145 -10.80 -12.59 6.36
CA PRO A 145 -9.89 -12.27 7.46
C PRO A 145 -8.51 -12.92 7.36
N LEU A 146 -8.33 -13.90 6.48
CA LEU A 146 -7.09 -14.66 6.37
C LEU A 146 -6.12 -14.11 5.34
N TYR A 147 -6.58 -13.16 4.51
CA TYR A 147 -5.81 -12.66 3.37
C TYR A 147 -5.71 -11.14 3.37
N THR A 148 -4.64 -10.65 2.76
CA THR A 148 -4.47 -9.24 2.44
C THR A 148 -5.41 -8.90 1.29
N THR A 149 -6.19 -7.81 1.44
CA THR A 149 -7.12 -7.41 0.40
C THR A 149 -6.41 -6.81 -0.80
N THR A 150 -6.95 -7.05 -1.99
CA THR A 150 -6.55 -6.38 -3.23
C THR A 150 -7.43 -5.16 -3.53
N VAL A 151 -8.42 -4.89 -2.68
CA VAL A 151 -9.29 -3.72 -2.81
C VAL A 151 -8.57 -2.50 -2.28
N ILE A 152 -8.46 -1.48 -3.12
CA ILE A 152 -7.81 -0.22 -2.75
C ILE A 152 -8.60 0.53 -1.66
N SER A 153 -7.87 1.27 -0.82
CA SER A 153 -8.39 2.04 0.31
C SER A 153 -9.51 3.01 -0.09
N TRP A 154 -9.45 3.61 -1.28
CA TRP A 154 -10.52 4.49 -1.78
C TRP A 154 -11.89 3.81 -1.81
N SER A 155 -11.94 2.53 -2.20
CA SER A 155 -13.19 1.76 -2.29
C SER A 155 -13.72 1.35 -0.90
N LEU A 156 -12.91 1.51 0.14
CA LEU A 156 -13.22 1.14 1.51
C LEU A 156 -13.62 2.37 2.35
N ARG A 157 -13.73 3.55 1.75
CA ARG A 157 -14.04 4.81 2.47
C ARG A 157 -15.47 4.91 2.99
N SER A 158 -16.40 4.17 2.38
CA SER A 158 -17.80 4.14 2.80
C SER A 158 -17.98 3.20 3.97
N VAL A 159 -18.91 3.52 4.87
CA VAL A 159 -19.28 2.63 5.99
C VAL A 159 -19.64 1.25 5.42
N PRO A 160 -18.98 0.16 5.87
CA PRO A 160 -19.32 -1.17 5.42
C PRO A 160 -20.65 -1.64 5.99
N LEU A 161 -21.27 -2.60 5.32
CA LEU A 161 -22.29 -3.43 5.94
C LEU A 161 -21.59 -4.39 6.90
N VAL A 162 -21.99 -4.38 8.17
CA VAL A 162 -21.45 -5.31 9.17
C VAL A 162 -22.61 -6.05 9.82
N ALA A 163 -22.52 -7.37 9.82
CA ALA A 163 -23.50 -8.27 10.41
C ALA A 163 -22.84 -9.35 11.29
N TRP A 164 -23.58 -9.86 12.29
CA TRP A 164 -23.10 -10.92 13.18
C TRP A 164 -24.27 -11.72 13.79
N ASP A 165 -23.94 -12.89 14.35
CA ASP A 165 -24.93 -13.71 15.04
C ASP A 165 -25.32 -13.07 16.38
N VAL A 166 -26.62 -12.84 16.59
CA VAL A 166 -27.12 -12.33 17.86
C VAL A 166 -27.11 -13.41 18.95
N VAL A 167 -26.77 -13.01 20.17
CA VAL A 167 -26.84 -13.87 21.36
C VAL A 167 -28.30 -14.04 21.76
N ASN A 168 -29.05 -12.94 21.78
CA ASN A 168 -30.50 -12.91 21.89
C ASN A 168 -31.02 -11.58 21.29
N ASN A 169 -32.34 -11.48 21.09
CA ASN A 169 -32.97 -10.33 20.44
C ASN A 169 -32.98 -9.03 21.28
N GLN A 170 -32.59 -9.10 22.56
CA GLN A 170 -32.57 -7.96 23.49
C GLN A 170 -31.15 -7.41 23.71
N THR A 171 -30.11 -8.20 23.44
CA THR A 171 -28.72 -7.78 23.58
C THR A 171 -28.40 -6.66 22.58
N LEU A 172 -27.87 -5.57 23.12
CA LEU A 172 -27.30 -4.48 22.36
C LEU A 172 -25.80 -4.71 22.17
N TYR A 173 -25.25 -4.07 21.15
CA TYR A 173 -23.84 -4.24 20.78
C TYR A 173 -23.16 -2.90 20.52
N THR A 174 -21.89 -2.86 20.86
CA THR A 174 -20.94 -1.85 20.45
C THR A 174 -20.11 -2.40 19.31
N VAL A 175 -19.95 -1.63 18.23
CA VAL A 175 -19.06 -1.96 17.11
C VAL A 175 -17.94 -0.94 17.02
N LEU A 176 -16.70 -1.43 16.99
CA LEU A 176 -15.49 -0.65 16.83
C LEU A 176 -14.83 -1.01 15.50
N VAL A 177 -14.38 -0.02 14.75
CA VAL A 177 -13.43 -0.20 13.65
C VAL A 177 -12.10 0.38 14.09
N TRP A 178 -11.06 -0.44 14.18
CA TRP A 178 -9.80 -0.07 14.82
C TRP A 178 -8.58 -0.52 14.01
N ASP A 179 -7.63 0.37 13.83
CA ASP A 179 -6.32 0.07 13.25
C ASP A 179 -5.40 -0.50 14.33
N ALA A 180 -5.10 -1.80 14.29
CA ALA A 180 -4.27 -2.45 15.28
C ALA A 180 -2.77 -2.14 15.15
N GLY A 181 -2.30 -1.69 13.98
CA GLY A 181 -0.90 -1.31 13.82
C GLY A 181 -0.62 0.09 14.33
N GLN A 182 -1.46 1.06 13.97
CA GLN A 182 -1.25 2.47 14.26
C GLN A 182 -2.12 3.01 15.41
N PHE A 183 -3.01 2.18 15.98
CA PHE A 183 -3.91 2.53 17.07
C PHE A 183 -4.84 3.71 16.73
N ASN A 184 -5.30 3.81 15.48
CA ASN A 184 -6.28 4.81 15.09
C ASN A 184 -7.70 4.23 15.21
N LEU A 185 -8.64 5.00 15.76
CA LEU A 185 -10.06 4.65 15.73
C LEU A 185 -10.65 5.09 14.38
N HIS A 186 -11.20 4.13 13.64
CA HIS A 186 -11.83 4.36 12.35
C HIS A 186 -13.36 4.42 12.42
N GLY A 187 -13.97 4.10 13.56
CA GLY A 187 -15.41 4.24 13.74
C GLY A 187 -15.85 3.60 15.06
N LEU A 188 -16.86 4.21 15.70
CA LEU A 188 -17.43 3.69 16.94
C LEU A 188 -18.95 3.87 16.92
N TYR A 189 -19.64 2.77 17.13
CA TYR A 189 -21.09 2.67 17.12
C TYR A 189 -21.54 1.95 18.38
N ILE A 190 -22.59 2.45 19.02
CA ILE A 190 -23.17 1.85 20.23
C ILE A 190 -24.63 1.53 20.02
N ASN A 191 -25.17 0.70 20.91
CA ASN A 191 -26.59 0.35 20.93
C ASN A 191 -27.09 -0.28 19.61
N CYS A 192 -26.19 -0.90 18.84
CA CYS A 192 -26.57 -1.70 17.68
C CYS A 192 -27.45 -2.86 18.15
N ASN A 193 -28.52 -3.14 17.42
CA ASN A 193 -29.44 -4.23 17.69
C ASN A 193 -29.56 -5.15 16.48
N ARG A 194 -30.21 -6.31 16.67
CA ARG A 194 -30.54 -7.27 15.58
C ARG A 194 -29.35 -7.74 14.75
N GLY A 195 -28.13 -7.65 15.29
CA GLY A 195 -26.94 -8.18 14.62
C GLY A 195 -26.47 -7.35 13.43
N ALA A 196 -26.76 -6.05 13.39
CA ALA A 196 -26.39 -5.18 12.26
C ALA A 196 -25.92 -3.80 12.72
N LEU A 197 -24.91 -3.27 12.03
CA LEU A 197 -24.30 -1.96 12.32
C LEU A 197 -25.21 -0.76 12.02
N ASP A 198 -26.03 -0.88 10.98
CA ASP A 198 -26.92 0.19 10.49
C ASP A 198 -27.99 0.62 11.52
N SER A 199 -28.25 -0.20 12.52
CA SER A 199 -29.15 0.08 13.63
C SER A 199 -28.50 0.88 14.78
N GLY A 200 -27.19 1.07 14.74
CA GLY A 200 -26.40 1.67 15.80
C GLY A 200 -26.51 3.20 15.87
N THR A 201 -26.21 3.74 17.05
CA THR A 201 -25.94 5.17 17.24
C THR A 201 -24.47 5.44 17.02
N VAL A 202 -24.14 6.40 16.14
CA VAL A 202 -22.76 6.76 15.80
C VAL A 202 -22.18 7.65 16.90
N VAL A 203 -21.09 7.22 17.53
CA VAL A 203 -20.32 8.03 18.49
C VAL A 203 -19.09 8.65 17.82
N SER A 204 -18.43 7.88 16.94
CA SER A 204 -17.35 8.36 16.08
C SER A 204 -17.63 7.94 14.64
N ASN A 205 -17.65 8.92 13.74
CA ASN A 205 -17.91 8.70 12.32
C ASN A 205 -16.89 7.74 11.71
N TYR A 206 -17.35 6.97 10.75
CA TYR A 206 -16.45 6.09 10.01
C TYR A 206 -15.47 6.87 9.15
N THR A 207 -14.20 6.51 9.24
CA THR A 207 -13.16 6.88 8.29
C THR A 207 -12.60 5.61 7.67
N GLY A 208 -12.49 5.57 6.35
CA GLY A 208 -11.92 4.41 5.65
C GLY A 208 -10.53 4.03 6.16
N PRO A 209 -10.17 2.75 6.13
CA PRO A 209 -8.82 2.32 6.43
C PRO A 209 -7.86 2.86 5.35
N GLU A 210 -6.69 3.32 5.77
CA GLU A 210 -5.67 3.90 4.89
C GLU A 210 -4.30 3.47 5.41
N ASN A 211 -3.71 2.41 4.86
CA ASN A 211 -2.36 2.00 5.24
C ASN A 211 -1.36 2.71 4.33
N PRO A 212 -0.49 3.60 4.81
CA PRO A 212 0.55 4.17 3.96
C PRO A 212 1.87 3.38 4.00
N SER A 213 2.00 2.42 4.91
CA SER A 213 3.26 1.75 5.20
C SER A 213 3.54 0.58 4.25
N PRO A 214 4.83 0.22 4.04
CA PRO A 214 5.22 -0.93 3.23
C PRO A 214 4.56 -2.25 3.68
N GLY A 215 4.49 -2.50 4.98
CA GLY A 215 3.95 -3.75 5.52
C GLY A 215 2.43 -3.78 5.65
N ASP A 216 1.85 -4.99 5.55
CA ASP A 216 0.43 -5.28 5.77
C ASP A 216 -0.04 -4.75 7.13
N ASN A 217 -1.06 -3.90 7.13
CA ASN A 217 -1.63 -3.34 8.34
C ASN A 217 -3.04 -3.92 8.60
N PRO A 218 -3.30 -4.48 9.80
CA PRO A 218 -4.60 -5.03 10.15
C PRO A 218 -5.56 -3.98 10.72
N TYR A 219 -6.74 -3.88 10.11
CA TYR A 219 -7.88 -3.12 10.59
C TYR A 219 -8.95 -4.09 11.08
N LEU A 220 -9.41 -3.93 12.31
CA LEU A 220 -10.36 -4.84 12.92
C LEU A 220 -11.74 -4.22 12.99
N VAL A 221 -12.75 -5.04 12.70
CA VAL A 221 -14.13 -4.79 13.09
C VAL A 221 -14.41 -5.65 14.32
N LEU A 222 -14.63 -5.02 15.47
CA LEU A 222 -14.84 -5.68 16.76
C LEU A 222 -16.28 -5.46 17.21
N VAL A 223 -16.96 -6.53 17.64
CA VAL A 223 -18.35 -6.46 18.12
C VAL A 223 -18.43 -6.91 19.58
N TYR A 224 -18.70 -5.96 20.47
CA TYR A 224 -18.83 -6.19 21.91
C TYR A 224 -20.30 -6.24 22.33
N PRO A 225 -20.75 -7.32 22.99
CA PRO A 225 -22.04 -7.31 23.68
C PRO A 225 -22.06 -6.27 24.79
N GLN A 226 -23.17 -5.56 24.92
CA GLN A 226 -23.44 -4.67 26.05
C GLN A 226 -24.30 -5.40 27.09
N THR A 227 -24.07 -5.11 28.36
CA THR A 227 -24.91 -5.57 29.47
C THR A 227 -26.10 -4.63 29.69
N GLU A 228 -25.98 -3.38 29.25
CA GLU A 228 -27.02 -2.36 29.32
C GLU A 228 -26.97 -1.43 28.09
N ARG A 229 -27.94 -0.51 27.99
CA ARG A 229 -27.92 0.52 26.96
C ARG A 229 -26.89 1.58 27.32
N LEU A 230 -25.91 1.80 26.44
CA LEU A 230 -24.88 2.81 26.64
C LEU A 230 -25.41 4.22 26.35
N ASN A 231 -24.99 5.18 27.16
CA ASN A 231 -25.24 6.60 26.94
C ASN A 231 -24.14 7.18 26.03
N GLU A 232 -24.53 7.83 24.93
CA GLU A 232 -23.59 8.40 23.95
C GLU A 232 -22.61 9.39 24.58
N THR A 233 -23.07 10.27 25.46
CA THR A 233 -22.23 11.27 26.12
C THR A 233 -21.17 10.64 27.02
N GLN A 234 -21.53 9.60 27.79
CA GLN A 234 -20.59 8.87 28.63
C GLN A 234 -19.53 8.15 27.78
N VAL A 235 -19.96 7.50 26.69
CA VAL A 235 -19.05 6.80 25.78
C VAL A 235 -18.10 7.78 25.08
N LEU A 236 -18.61 8.94 24.66
CA LEU A 236 -17.79 9.99 24.05
C LEU A 236 -16.75 10.54 25.03
N GLN A 237 -17.11 10.74 26.31
CA GLN A 237 -16.18 11.16 27.36
C GLN A 237 -15.08 10.12 27.62
N ALA A 238 -15.45 8.83 27.68
CA ALA A 238 -14.48 7.73 27.80
C ALA A 238 -13.54 7.68 26.59
N LEU A 239 -14.08 7.86 25.37
CA LEU A 239 -13.28 7.94 24.15
C LEU A 239 -12.29 9.12 24.18
N GLN A 240 -12.75 10.32 24.54
CA GLN A 240 -11.89 11.51 24.61
C GLN A 240 -10.79 11.34 25.66
N THR A 241 -11.13 10.78 26.82
CA THR A 241 -10.15 10.49 27.89
C THR A 241 -9.09 9.52 27.40
N ASN A 242 -9.50 8.43 26.76
CA ASN A 242 -8.61 7.43 26.19
C ASN A 242 -7.65 8.04 25.14
N VAL A 243 -8.19 8.78 24.18
CA VAL A 243 -7.41 9.38 23.09
C VAL A 243 -6.45 10.46 23.60
N ASN A 244 -6.89 11.29 24.56
CA ASN A 244 -6.04 12.31 25.17
C ASN A 244 -4.90 11.69 25.98
N HIS A 245 -5.18 10.63 26.76
CA HIS A 245 -4.18 9.90 27.53
C HIS A 245 -3.11 9.29 26.61
N ASN A 246 -3.53 8.79 25.45
CA ASN A 246 -2.69 8.08 24.49
C ASN A 246 -2.21 8.97 23.31
N GLN A 247 -2.10 10.29 23.53
CA GLN A 247 -1.50 11.23 22.56
C GLN A 247 -2.12 11.18 21.15
N GLY A 248 -3.45 11.06 21.07
CA GLY A 248 -4.17 10.96 19.81
C GLY A 248 -4.37 9.53 19.30
N LYS A 249 -3.89 8.52 20.03
CA LYS A 249 -4.10 7.10 19.73
C LYS A 249 -5.25 6.51 20.55
N PHE A 250 -5.89 5.47 20.03
CA PHE A 250 -6.97 4.75 20.68
C PHE A 250 -6.47 3.39 21.18
N ALA A 251 -6.54 3.18 22.49
CA ALA A 251 -6.15 1.95 23.16
C ALA A 251 -7.40 1.17 23.61
N PRO A 252 -7.84 0.13 22.87
CA PRO A 252 -9.12 -0.55 23.15
C PRO A 252 -9.21 -1.21 24.53
N SER A 253 -8.08 -1.72 25.04
CA SER A 253 -8.00 -2.37 26.35
C SER A 253 -8.27 -1.40 27.50
N GLU A 254 -7.78 -0.16 27.39
CA GLU A 254 -8.02 0.88 28.39
C GLU A 254 -9.45 1.42 28.28
N TRP A 255 -9.91 1.70 27.06
CA TRP A 255 -11.25 2.21 26.83
C TRP A 255 -12.35 1.23 27.25
N SER A 256 -12.18 -0.06 26.97
CA SER A 256 -13.14 -1.10 27.39
C SER A 256 -13.17 -1.28 28.91
N ARG A 257 -12.05 -1.03 29.59
CA ARG A 257 -11.96 -1.02 31.06
C ARG A 257 -12.67 0.19 31.68
N ASP A 258 -12.64 1.35 31.04
CA ASP A 258 -13.39 2.54 31.49
C ASP A 258 -14.90 2.34 31.40
N LEU A 259 -15.35 1.43 30.53
CA LEU A 259 -16.75 1.00 30.39
C LEU A 259 -17.02 -0.36 31.05
N ALA A 260 -16.16 -0.79 31.97
CA ALA A 260 -16.32 -2.04 32.68
C ALA A 260 -17.66 -2.06 33.44
N GLY A 261 -18.42 -3.14 33.27
CA GLY A 261 -19.76 -3.30 33.86
C GLY A 261 -20.88 -3.06 32.83
N SER A 262 -20.68 -2.16 31.86
CA SER A 262 -21.65 -1.86 30.79
C SER A 262 -21.31 -2.56 29.46
N LEU A 263 -20.03 -2.92 29.28
CA LEU A 263 -19.49 -3.60 28.10
C LEU A 263 -18.88 -4.94 28.50
N ALA A 264 -19.04 -5.96 27.65
CA ALA A 264 -18.33 -7.22 27.82
C ALA A 264 -16.80 -6.99 27.77
N SER A 265 -16.03 -7.74 28.56
CA SER A 265 -14.57 -7.63 28.64
C SER A 265 -13.82 -8.02 27.36
N ARG A 266 -14.51 -8.60 26.38
CA ARG A 266 -13.94 -9.05 25.10
C ARG A 266 -14.97 -8.97 23.98
N PRO A 267 -14.53 -8.86 22.72
CA PRO A 267 -15.44 -8.91 21.59
C PRO A 267 -16.03 -10.32 21.45
N SER A 268 -17.30 -10.38 21.06
CA SER A 268 -17.98 -11.62 20.67
C SER A 268 -17.68 -12.01 19.23
N HIS A 269 -17.53 -11.02 18.35
CA HIS A 269 -17.23 -11.22 16.94
C HIS A 269 -16.11 -10.29 16.49
N VAL A 270 -15.28 -10.79 15.57
CA VAL A 270 -14.18 -10.05 14.96
C VAL A 270 -14.14 -10.34 13.45
N ASN A 271 -13.74 -9.36 12.66
CA ASN A 271 -13.19 -9.57 11.31
C ASN A 271 -11.90 -8.74 11.18
N ILE A 272 -10.99 -9.17 10.31
CA ILE A 272 -9.68 -8.57 10.10
C ILE A 272 -9.59 -8.17 8.63
N LEU A 273 -9.45 -6.89 8.35
CA LEU A 273 -9.15 -6.38 7.03
C LEU A 273 -7.66 -6.04 6.99
N SER A 274 -6.87 -6.87 6.31
CA SER A 274 -5.44 -6.62 6.13
C SER A 274 -5.21 -5.83 4.84
N LEU A 275 -4.55 -4.68 4.94
CA LEU A 275 -4.34 -3.74 3.83
C LEU A 275 -2.86 -3.42 3.63
N GLU A 276 -2.45 -3.30 2.39
CA GLU A 276 -1.16 -2.75 2.00
C GLU A 276 -1.28 -1.28 1.62
N ALA A 277 -0.13 -0.60 1.49
CA ALA A 277 -0.10 0.69 0.82
C ALA A 277 -0.61 0.61 -0.62
N ASP A 278 -1.45 1.56 -0.99
CA ASP A 278 -1.99 1.72 -2.34
C ASP A 278 -1.89 3.19 -2.77
N PRO A 279 -2.15 3.52 -4.05
CA PRO A 279 -2.03 4.89 -4.54
C PRO A 279 -2.84 5.91 -3.75
N TYR A 280 -4.06 5.56 -3.31
CA TYR A 280 -4.90 6.49 -2.56
C TYR A 280 -4.36 6.71 -1.15
N SER A 281 -3.98 5.65 -0.44
CA SER A 281 -3.48 5.78 0.94
C SER A 281 -2.16 6.55 1.00
N VAL A 282 -1.25 6.32 0.06
CA VAL A 282 0.02 7.05 -0.07
C VAL A 282 -0.22 8.52 -0.37
N GLN A 283 -1.08 8.83 -1.34
CA GLN A 283 -1.39 10.23 -1.70
C GLN A 283 -2.07 10.98 -0.55
N SER A 284 -2.99 10.33 0.17
CA SER A 284 -3.67 10.90 1.35
C SER A 284 -2.67 11.33 2.43
N GLN A 285 -1.63 10.55 2.71
CA GLN A 285 -0.61 10.95 3.70
C GLN A 285 0.32 12.07 3.20
N LYS A 286 0.63 12.08 1.90
CA LYS A 286 1.40 13.15 1.28
C LYS A 286 0.67 14.48 1.38
N GLU A 287 -0.65 14.49 1.12
CA GLU A 287 -1.50 15.69 1.24
C GLU A 287 -1.63 16.17 2.69
N LYS A 288 -1.54 15.26 3.66
CA LYS A 288 -1.47 15.58 5.10
C LYS A 288 -0.08 16.08 5.54
N LEU A 289 0.90 16.16 4.62
CA LEU A 289 2.30 16.51 4.90
C LEU A 289 2.95 15.60 5.95
N LEU A 290 2.57 14.32 5.95
CA LEU A 290 3.10 13.33 6.91
C LEU A 290 4.18 12.46 6.28
N LEU A 291 3.91 11.94 5.07
CA LEU A 291 4.73 10.91 4.44
C LEU A 291 4.52 10.88 2.93
N ASP A 292 5.60 11.00 2.14
CA ASP A 292 5.61 10.81 0.69
C ASP A 292 6.12 9.41 0.33
N ASN A 293 5.27 8.40 0.48
CA ASN A 293 5.60 7.01 0.14
C ASN A 293 5.39 6.68 -1.34
N CYS A 294 5.33 7.65 -2.25
CA CYS A 294 5.25 7.37 -3.69
C CYS A 294 6.38 6.45 -4.21
N PRO A 295 7.64 6.57 -3.74
CA PRO A 295 8.71 5.64 -4.10
C PRO A 295 8.43 4.16 -3.76
N LEU A 296 7.62 3.90 -2.73
CA LEU A 296 7.22 2.53 -2.37
C LEU A 296 6.41 1.88 -3.51
N LEU A 297 5.49 2.63 -4.12
CA LEU A 297 4.69 2.14 -5.23
C LEU A 297 5.55 1.87 -6.47
N VAL A 298 6.55 2.72 -6.72
CA VAL A 298 7.54 2.51 -7.79
C VAL A 298 8.37 1.25 -7.54
N SER A 299 8.77 0.98 -6.28
CA SER A 299 9.56 -0.22 -5.93
C SER A 299 8.86 -1.55 -6.24
N ARG A 300 7.53 -1.54 -6.32
CA ARG A 300 6.70 -2.72 -6.63
C ARG A 300 6.53 -2.96 -8.13
N MET A 301 7.08 -2.08 -8.98
CA MET A 301 6.96 -2.23 -10.43
C MET A 301 7.78 -3.44 -10.93
N PRO A 302 7.16 -4.36 -11.69
CA PRO A 302 7.87 -5.53 -12.23
C PRO A 302 9.07 -5.18 -13.11
N ALA A 303 9.01 -4.05 -13.83
CA ALA A 303 10.11 -3.56 -14.65
C ALA A 303 11.35 -3.21 -13.80
N LEU A 304 11.14 -2.53 -12.68
CA LEU A 304 12.22 -2.17 -11.75
C LEU A 304 12.77 -3.41 -11.03
N GLN A 305 11.90 -4.35 -10.62
CA GLN A 305 12.34 -5.62 -10.03
C GLN A 305 13.19 -6.45 -11.01
N SER A 306 12.73 -6.55 -12.26
CA SER A 306 13.44 -7.27 -13.32
C SER A 306 14.81 -6.64 -13.59
N LEU A 307 14.86 -5.31 -13.63
CA LEU A 307 16.09 -4.53 -13.79
C LEU A 307 17.09 -4.78 -12.66
N ILE A 308 16.63 -4.72 -11.42
CA ILE A 308 17.51 -4.87 -10.24
C ILE A 308 18.02 -6.31 -10.15
N THR A 309 17.18 -7.28 -10.48
CA THR A 309 17.57 -8.69 -10.53
C THR A 309 18.60 -8.95 -11.62
N SER A 310 18.44 -8.37 -12.81
CA SER A 310 19.38 -8.57 -13.93
C SER A 310 20.70 -7.80 -13.74
N THR A 311 20.68 -6.68 -13.04
CA THR A 311 21.87 -5.87 -12.72
C THR A 311 22.70 -6.40 -11.55
N ASN A 312 22.17 -7.38 -10.79
CA ASN A 312 22.78 -7.88 -9.55
C ASN A 312 23.12 -6.75 -8.54
N VAL A 313 22.35 -5.65 -8.56
CA VAL A 313 22.48 -4.59 -7.55
C VAL A 313 22.02 -5.16 -6.21
N SER A 314 22.92 -5.17 -5.23
CA SER A 314 22.62 -5.69 -3.90
C SER A 314 21.66 -4.76 -3.17
N LEU A 315 20.38 -5.13 -3.14
CA LEU A 315 19.34 -4.45 -2.38
C LEU A 315 18.71 -5.41 -1.37
N VAL A 316 18.31 -4.86 -0.23
CA VAL A 316 17.53 -5.58 0.78
C VAL A 316 16.07 -5.52 0.37
N TRP A 317 15.58 -6.64 -0.13
CA TRP A 317 14.17 -6.82 -0.46
C TRP A 317 13.37 -7.12 0.81
N GLY A 318 12.23 -6.45 0.97
CA GLY A 318 11.19 -6.88 1.89
C GLY A 318 10.55 -8.15 1.33
N GLY A 319 10.80 -9.29 1.98
CA GLY A 319 10.07 -10.51 1.66
C GLY A 319 8.65 -10.41 2.21
N ARG A 320 7.64 -10.62 1.36
CA ARG A 320 6.23 -10.66 1.75
C ARG A 320 5.71 -12.09 1.70
N PRO A 321 5.30 -12.70 2.82
CA PRO A 321 4.73 -14.05 2.81
C PRO A 321 3.28 -14.13 2.29
N SER A 322 2.60 -13.00 2.02
CA SER A 322 1.12 -12.94 2.00
C SER A 322 0.45 -12.71 0.64
N LEU A 323 1.18 -12.53 -0.47
CA LEU A 323 0.58 -12.41 -1.80
C LEU A 323 0.93 -13.60 -2.70
N ALA A 324 -0.03 -13.99 -3.53
CA ALA A 324 0.11 -14.98 -4.60
C ALA A 324 1.12 -14.56 -5.70
N ASP A 325 1.64 -13.35 -5.62
CA ASP A 325 2.76 -12.86 -6.42
C ASP A 325 3.93 -12.56 -5.47
N ASN A 326 5.11 -13.09 -5.80
CA ASN A 326 6.42 -12.80 -5.20
C ASN A 326 6.82 -11.31 -5.34
N THR A 327 5.94 -10.38 -4.97
CA THR A 327 6.18 -8.95 -5.04
C THR A 327 7.07 -8.56 -3.87
N THR A 328 8.34 -8.33 -4.18
CA THR A 328 9.31 -7.77 -3.24
C THR A 328 9.31 -6.26 -3.38
N ASP A 329 9.29 -5.54 -2.27
CA ASP A 329 9.38 -4.09 -2.24
C ASP A 329 10.65 -3.63 -1.52
N PHE A 330 10.95 -2.34 -1.59
CA PHE A 330 12.02 -1.73 -0.80
C PHE A 330 11.45 -1.18 0.52
N PRO A 331 11.60 -1.90 1.64
CA PRO A 331 11.02 -1.46 2.90
C PRO A 331 11.72 -0.22 3.50
N LEU A 332 12.91 0.12 3.02
CA LEU A 332 13.81 1.12 3.62
C LEU A 332 14.10 2.31 2.68
N LEU A 333 13.09 2.78 1.95
CA LEU A 333 13.22 4.01 1.17
C LEU A 333 13.20 5.22 2.12
N THR A 334 14.15 6.14 1.94
CA THR A 334 14.28 7.35 2.79
C THR A 334 14.08 8.65 2.03
N ALA A 335 14.20 8.63 0.70
CA ALA A 335 14.10 9.79 -0.15
C ALA A 335 13.28 9.52 -1.42
N ASN A 336 12.63 10.58 -1.91
CA ASN A 336 11.93 10.63 -3.18
C ASN A 336 12.78 11.42 -4.20
N LEU A 337 12.68 11.04 -5.47
CA LEU A 337 13.40 11.63 -6.58
C LEU A 337 12.40 12.30 -7.54
N HIS A 338 12.57 13.59 -7.77
CA HIS A 338 11.76 14.37 -8.71
C HIS A 338 12.62 14.76 -9.92
N VAL A 339 12.26 14.28 -11.10
CA VAL A 339 13.01 14.49 -12.35
C VAL A 339 12.15 15.27 -13.33
N ILE A 340 12.61 16.46 -13.73
CA ILE A 340 11.92 17.31 -14.72
C ILE A 340 12.87 17.61 -15.87
N TYR A 341 12.45 17.27 -17.08
CA TYR A 341 13.07 17.74 -18.30
C TYR A 341 12.45 19.07 -18.73
N SER A 342 13.30 20.00 -19.14
CA SER A 342 12.88 21.25 -19.79
C SER A 342 13.54 21.30 -21.15
N THR A 343 12.76 21.50 -22.20
CA THR A 343 13.25 21.55 -23.59
C THR A 343 12.70 22.81 -24.24
N ASP A 344 13.56 23.55 -24.95
CA ASP A 344 13.14 24.70 -25.75
C ASP A 344 12.60 24.27 -27.12
N ASP A 345 11.90 25.16 -27.81
CA ASP A 345 11.52 24.93 -29.21
C ASP A 345 12.77 24.73 -30.06
N PHE A 346 12.86 23.63 -30.82
CA PHE A 346 13.93 23.44 -31.79
C PHE A 346 13.49 22.66 -33.02
N GLU A 347 14.19 22.91 -34.12
CA GLU A 347 14.06 22.16 -35.36
C GLU A 347 15.34 21.36 -35.62
N THR A 348 15.19 20.17 -36.18
CA THR A 348 16.32 19.36 -36.63
C THR A 348 15.95 18.57 -37.88
N GLU A 349 16.97 18.19 -38.63
CA GLU A 349 16.83 17.38 -39.84
C GLU A 349 17.45 16.01 -39.61
N TYR A 350 16.65 14.96 -39.80
CA TYR A 350 17.10 13.58 -39.69
C TYR A 350 16.63 12.80 -40.92
N CYS A 351 17.53 12.09 -41.59
CA CYS A 351 17.24 11.37 -42.83
C CYS A 351 16.52 12.23 -43.90
N CYS A 352 16.97 13.48 -44.11
CA CYS A 352 16.37 14.46 -45.04
C CYS A 352 14.92 14.90 -44.71
N ASN A 353 14.41 14.53 -43.53
CA ASN A 353 13.12 14.98 -43.04
C ASN A 353 13.34 16.04 -41.96
N LYS A 354 12.60 17.15 -42.08
CA LYS A 354 12.58 18.19 -41.05
C LYS A 354 11.57 17.83 -39.98
N TYR A 355 11.98 18.01 -38.74
CA TYR A 355 11.14 17.81 -37.58
C TYR A 355 11.22 19.03 -36.69
N SER A 356 10.09 19.38 -36.10
CA SER A 356 9.98 20.45 -35.12
C SER A 356 9.53 19.82 -33.80
N ILE A 357 10.28 20.11 -32.75
CA ILE A 357 9.95 19.76 -31.38
C ILE A 357 9.49 21.04 -30.70
N THR A 358 8.22 21.04 -30.25
CA THR A 358 7.70 22.08 -29.38
C THR A 358 8.27 21.87 -27.98
N GLY A 359 8.84 22.93 -27.44
CA GLY A 359 9.37 23.02 -26.10
C GLY A 359 8.29 22.87 -25.04
N GLY A 360 8.74 22.56 -23.83
CA GLY A 360 7.89 22.33 -22.69
C GLY A 360 8.63 21.71 -21.52
N MET A 361 7.88 21.49 -20.44
CA MET A 361 8.35 20.75 -19.29
C MET A 361 7.74 19.35 -19.29
N PHE A 362 8.55 18.35 -19.02
CA PHE A 362 8.13 16.98 -18.85
C PHE A 362 8.59 16.47 -17.48
N SER A 363 7.64 16.20 -16.60
CA SER A 363 7.90 15.51 -15.34
C SER A 363 7.89 14.00 -15.60
N VAL A 364 8.92 13.31 -15.13
CA VAL A 364 8.98 11.85 -15.23
C VAL A 364 7.84 11.24 -14.40
N ASP A 365 7.03 10.40 -15.05
CA ASP A 365 6.00 9.59 -14.41
C ASP A 365 6.43 8.11 -14.52
N PRO A 366 6.87 7.49 -13.42
CA PRO A 366 7.35 6.11 -13.45
C PRO A 366 6.23 5.12 -13.76
N PHE A 367 4.96 5.46 -13.55
CA PHE A 367 3.83 4.56 -13.77
C PHE A 367 3.31 4.61 -15.21
N ASN A 368 3.81 5.54 -16.02
CA ASN A 368 3.39 5.69 -17.41
C ASN A 368 4.30 4.86 -18.33
N ASP A 369 3.69 3.93 -19.06
CA ASP A 369 4.37 3.07 -20.04
C ASP A 369 4.50 3.73 -21.43
N ARG A 370 3.93 4.93 -21.61
CA ARG A 370 3.97 5.61 -22.90
C ARG A 370 5.37 6.16 -23.16
N PRO A 371 5.95 5.86 -24.34
CA PRO A 371 7.27 6.36 -24.68
C PRO A 371 7.26 7.89 -24.76
N VAL A 372 8.31 8.49 -24.22
CA VAL A 372 8.58 9.92 -24.29
C VAL A 372 9.41 10.19 -25.55
N ARG A 373 9.13 11.30 -26.25
CA ARG A 373 9.93 11.68 -27.42
C ARG A 373 11.38 11.96 -26.97
N PRO A 374 12.41 11.40 -27.63
CA PRO A 374 13.80 11.61 -27.22
C PRO A 374 14.20 13.09 -27.19
N GLY A 375 13.68 13.90 -28.12
CA GLY A 375 13.87 15.35 -28.12
C GLY A 375 13.44 16.05 -26.82
N THR A 376 12.39 15.56 -26.14
CA THR A 376 11.89 16.10 -24.86
C THR A 376 12.81 15.77 -23.67
N ALA A 377 13.61 14.70 -23.79
CA ALA A 377 14.59 14.31 -22.80
C ALA A 377 16.02 14.66 -23.24
N ARG A 378 16.20 15.60 -24.17
CA ARG A 378 17.52 15.86 -24.78
C ARG A 378 18.47 16.63 -23.87
N LEU A 379 17.93 17.55 -23.08
CA LEU A 379 18.70 18.41 -22.19
C LEU A 379 18.81 17.80 -20.79
N VAL A 380 19.85 18.19 -20.05
CA VAL A 380 20.04 17.75 -18.67
C VAL A 380 18.79 18.05 -17.83
N PRO A 381 18.22 17.04 -17.14
CA PRO A 381 17.03 17.27 -16.33
C PRO A 381 17.39 17.98 -15.03
N ARG A 382 16.43 18.73 -14.50
CA ARG A 382 16.47 19.16 -13.11
C ARG A 382 16.08 17.98 -12.23
N VAL A 383 16.98 17.59 -11.32
CA VAL A 383 16.76 16.50 -10.38
C VAL A 383 16.79 17.02 -8.95
N GLN A 384 15.68 16.80 -8.23
CA GLN A 384 15.56 17.14 -6.82
C GLN A 384 15.31 15.89 -6.00
N ILE A 385 16.04 15.77 -4.89
CA ILE A 385 15.86 14.74 -3.88
C ILE A 385 15.11 15.38 -2.73
N SER A 386 14.10 14.70 -2.21
CA SER A 386 13.30 15.15 -1.07
C SER A 386 13.17 14.02 -0.05
N PRO A 387 13.09 14.30 1.25
CA PRO A 387 12.88 13.27 2.25
C PRO A 387 11.46 12.68 2.10
N ILE A 388 11.33 11.37 2.32
CA ILE A 388 10.03 10.69 2.33
C ILE A 388 9.23 11.09 3.56
N ASN A 389 9.87 11.17 4.73
CA ASN A 389 9.25 11.78 5.91
C ASN A 389 9.07 13.28 5.62
N MET A 390 7.86 13.80 5.80
CA MET A 390 7.54 15.21 5.52
C MET A 390 7.36 16.05 6.78
N LYS A 391 7.43 15.44 7.97
CA LYS A 391 7.37 16.18 9.24
C LYS A 391 8.61 17.04 9.42
N GLU A 392 8.42 18.24 9.99
CA GLU A 392 9.47 19.22 10.26
C GLU A 392 10.69 18.57 10.95
N GLY A 393 11.87 18.70 10.35
CA GLY A 393 13.14 18.15 10.86
C GLY A 393 13.68 16.92 10.12
N SER A 394 12.91 16.33 9.19
CA SER A 394 13.42 15.38 8.22
C SER A 394 14.23 16.12 7.17
N ASP A 395 15.54 15.97 7.23
CA ASP A 395 16.45 16.87 6.56
C ASP A 395 17.54 16.08 5.86
N LEU A 396 17.83 16.50 4.63
CA LEU A 396 18.87 15.92 3.80
C LEU A 396 20.25 16.43 4.22
N ARG A 397 20.34 17.44 5.13
CA ARG A 397 21.59 17.94 5.70
C ARG A 397 22.37 16.81 6.36
N GLY A 398 23.66 16.71 6.01
CA GLY A 398 24.58 15.70 6.54
C GLY A 398 24.68 14.42 5.71
N PHE A 399 23.78 14.22 4.74
CA PHE A 399 23.89 13.15 3.76
C PHE A 399 24.47 13.66 2.44
N THR A 400 25.21 12.79 1.76
CA THR A 400 25.63 13.00 0.37
C THR A 400 25.00 11.92 -0.48
N TYR A 401 24.54 12.32 -1.66
CA TYR A 401 23.85 11.41 -2.59
C TYR A 401 24.67 11.25 -3.88
N THR A 402 24.48 10.10 -4.51
CA THR A 402 24.96 9.81 -5.86
C THR A 402 23.75 9.58 -6.75
N LEU A 403 23.67 10.33 -7.84
CA LEU A 403 22.70 10.12 -8.91
C LEU A 403 23.36 9.33 -10.02
N PHE A 404 22.76 8.20 -10.36
CA PHE A 404 23.20 7.37 -11.48
C PHE A 404 22.02 7.12 -12.41
N MET A 405 22.05 7.76 -13.58
CA MET A 405 21.05 7.57 -14.63
C MET A 405 21.59 6.58 -15.66
N VAL A 406 20.92 5.44 -15.77
CA VAL A 406 21.30 4.38 -16.70
C VAL A 406 20.14 4.04 -17.62
N ASP A 407 20.47 3.83 -18.89
CA ASP A 407 19.64 3.08 -19.81
C ASP A 407 20.12 1.64 -19.78
N VAL A 408 19.16 0.74 -19.68
CA VAL A 408 19.40 -0.68 -19.67
C VAL A 408 18.77 -1.19 -20.93
N ALA A 409 19.63 -1.41 -21.93
CA ALA A 409 19.16 -1.96 -23.18
C ALA A 409 18.46 -3.27 -22.85
N PRO A 410 17.19 -3.44 -23.25
CA PRO A 410 16.52 -4.67 -22.96
C PRO A 410 17.35 -5.77 -23.65
N SER A 411 17.73 -6.78 -22.89
CA SER A 411 18.28 -8.04 -23.37
C SER A 411 17.18 -8.79 -24.14
N VAL A 412 16.63 -8.17 -25.20
CA VAL A 412 15.45 -8.63 -25.95
C VAL A 412 15.75 -9.90 -26.72
N ASP A 413 17.01 -10.28 -26.89
CA ASP A 413 17.35 -11.58 -27.39
C ASP A 413 17.40 -12.60 -26.24
N GLN A 414 16.35 -13.42 -26.22
CA GLN A 414 16.14 -14.63 -25.41
C GLN A 414 17.46 -15.36 -25.08
N GLY A 415 18.02 -15.13 -23.89
CA GLY A 415 19.12 -15.93 -23.36
C GLY A 415 20.48 -15.24 -23.17
N GLN A 416 20.58 -13.91 -23.30
CA GLN A 416 21.80 -13.21 -22.83
C GLN A 416 21.79 -13.04 -21.30
N THR A 417 22.90 -13.41 -20.67
CA THR A 417 23.10 -13.33 -19.21
C THR A 417 23.57 -11.95 -18.74
N ASP A 418 24.04 -11.10 -19.65
CA ASP A 418 24.67 -9.82 -19.33
C ASP A 418 23.89 -8.66 -19.99
N PRO A 419 23.03 -7.93 -19.25
CA PRO A 419 22.39 -6.72 -19.75
C PRO A 419 23.43 -5.64 -20.10
N LEU A 420 23.24 -4.93 -21.22
CA LEU A 420 24.08 -3.79 -21.58
C LEU A 420 23.58 -2.52 -20.88
N PHE A 421 24.51 -1.81 -20.24
CA PHE A 421 24.26 -0.56 -19.54
C PHE A 421 24.86 0.62 -20.27
N PHE A 422 24.07 1.67 -20.46
CA PHE A 422 24.53 2.96 -20.96
C PHE A 422 24.31 4.01 -19.86
N THR A 423 25.41 4.56 -19.34
CA THR A 423 25.35 5.57 -18.27
C THR A 423 25.03 6.93 -18.87
N HIS A 424 23.79 7.40 -18.81
CA HIS A 424 23.43 8.72 -19.34
C HIS A 424 23.96 9.89 -18.50
N TRP A 425 24.08 9.71 -17.19
CA TRP A 425 24.49 10.76 -16.27
C TRP A 425 24.99 10.19 -14.96
N LEU A 426 26.11 10.71 -14.44
CA LEU A 426 26.64 10.33 -13.13
C LEU A 426 27.08 11.58 -12.37
N VAL A 427 26.42 11.83 -11.25
CA VAL A 427 26.73 12.94 -10.35
C VAL A 427 26.92 12.39 -8.94
N THR A 428 28.01 12.75 -8.30
CA THR A 428 28.34 12.32 -6.93
C THR A 428 28.35 13.51 -5.98
N ASN A 429 28.46 13.26 -4.67
CA ASN A 429 28.58 14.32 -3.66
C ASN A 429 27.44 15.35 -3.67
N ILE A 430 26.23 14.96 -4.10
CA ILE A 430 25.05 15.82 -4.13
C ILE A 430 24.69 16.21 -2.69
N ARG A 431 24.52 17.51 -2.44
CA ARG A 431 24.20 18.07 -1.12
C ARG A 431 22.83 18.74 -1.15
N ASN A 432 22.16 18.76 0.01
CA ASN A 432 20.89 19.45 0.20
C ASN A 432 19.78 19.03 -0.80
N GLY A 433 19.90 17.85 -1.40
CA GLY A 433 18.95 17.29 -2.35
C GLY A 433 18.85 17.98 -3.70
N ASP A 434 19.85 18.77 -4.11
CA ASP A 434 19.88 19.38 -5.44
C ASP A 434 21.04 18.84 -6.27
N ALA A 435 20.74 18.13 -7.37
CA ALA A 435 21.75 17.49 -8.20
C ALA A 435 22.77 18.49 -8.77
N THR A 436 22.43 19.78 -8.91
CA THR A 436 23.38 20.81 -9.40
C THR A 436 24.49 21.15 -8.40
N THR A 437 24.40 20.65 -7.17
CA THR A 437 25.43 20.86 -6.14
C THR A 437 26.50 19.77 -6.10
N GLY A 438 26.30 18.69 -6.86
CA GLY A 438 27.22 17.57 -6.90
C GLY A 438 28.36 17.73 -7.91
N ASP A 439 29.30 16.80 -7.85
CA ASP A 439 30.42 16.67 -8.78
C ASP A 439 29.99 15.76 -9.94
N GLU A 440 29.92 16.33 -11.14
CA GLU A 440 29.58 15.59 -12.37
C GLU A 440 30.79 14.74 -12.81
N LEU A 441 30.63 13.42 -12.78
CA LEU A 441 31.66 12.46 -13.19
C LEU A 441 31.45 11.96 -14.63
N SER A 442 30.20 11.97 -15.10
CA SER A 442 29.84 11.72 -16.49
C SER A 442 28.81 12.75 -16.89
N GLU A 443 29.12 13.55 -17.92
CA GLU A 443 28.21 14.55 -18.46
C GLU A 443 26.89 13.92 -18.92
N TYR A 444 25.80 14.66 -18.74
CA TYR A 444 24.51 14.25 -19.27
C TYR A 444 24.56 14.11 -20.79
N PHE A 445 24.28 12.92 -21.31
CA PHE A 445 23.93 12.74 -22.72
C PHE A 445 22.50 12.25 -22.85
N GLY A 446 21.68 12.98 -23.61
CA GLY A 446 20.30 12.59 -23.86
C GLY A 446 20.17 11.30 -24.71
N PRO A 447 18.97 10.69 -24.75
CA PRO A 447 18.70 9.51 -25.56
C PRO A 447 18.94 9.79 -27.06
N ASN A 448 19.42 8.77 -27.78
CA ASN A 448 19.62 8.78 -29.22
C ASN A 448 18.82 7.64 -29.88
N PRO A 449 18.28 7.83 -31.10
CA PRO A 449 18.29 9.07 -31.89
C PRO A 449 17.39 10.17 -31.29
N ILE A 450 17.66 11.44 -31.63
CA ILE A 450 16.88 12.60 -31.15
C ILE A 450 15.42 12.53 -31.62
N ILE A 451 15.18 11.79 -32.70
CA ILE A 451 13.87 11.61 -33.35
C ILE A 451 13.70 10.12 -33.65
N PRO A 452 12.54 9.52 -33.30
CA PRO A 452 12.26 8.11 -33.54
C PRO A 452 12.14 7.74 -35.01
#